data_AF-A0A1Q6X8B9-F1
#
_entry.id   AF-A0A1Q6X8B9-F1
#
_cell.length_a   1.000
_cell.length_b   1.000
_cell.length_c   1.000
_cell.angle_alpha   90.00
_cell.angle_beta   90.00
_cell.angle_gamma   90.00
#
_symmetry.space_group_name_H-M   'P 1'
#
loop_
_entity.id
_entity.type
_entity.pdbx_description
1 polymer ?
#
loop_
_entity_poly.entity_id
_entity_poly.type
_entity_poly.pdbx_seq_one_letter_code
_entity_poly.pdbx_strand_id
1 'polypeptide(L)'
;METLSPEVLEDLRHGRATRERKMAVCTGGAHLSPADRAEILAVLAGDADEMIASRAQDAILSQPLESFVLALKREQAIPPLFSYAARNLADKPGVCDAMVQNKNCPAEYLVPVVRHLSTLGIQALMEELDRISESPALAAALEHSSSLTVEQKSHLRELHGPGNPIDEAALAEAAAAAEPDVSRRQTLLQRLAKMTVAQRVQFAIKGGSDARRTLIRDTNKVVQRAVLQSPRLTDQEVEAFASMSSLTDEILRLIAGNRNFRKNYTVVRNLINNPRDHAHAPHA
;
A
#
# COMPACT_ATOMS: atom_id res chain seq x y z
N MET A 1 -26.31 32.11 -0.71
CA MET A 1 -26.13 31.14 -1.80
C MET A 1 -25.82 29.81 -1.15
N GLU A 2 -26.74 28.86 -1.29
CA GLU A 2 -26.72 27.59 -0.55
C GLU A 2 -25.79 26.58 -1.23
N THR A 3 -25.00 25.89 -0.43
CA THR A 3 -24.21 24.73 -0.87
C THR A 3 -25.14 23.61 -1.31
N LEU A 4 -24.76 22.86 -2.35
CA LEU A 4 -25.54 21.71 -2.80
C LEU A 4 -25.76 20.72 -1.65
N SER A 5 -26.97 20.16 -1.56
CA SER A 5 -27.28 19.15 -0.56
C SER A 5 -26.42 17.89 -0.75
N PRO A 6 -26.08 17.16 0.32
CA PRO A 6 -25.23 15.96 0.24
C PRO A 6 -25.71 14.92 -0.77
N GLU A 7 -27.02 14.68 -0.85
CA GLU A 7 -27.63 13.73 -1.81
C GLU A 7 -27.33 14.10 -3.27
N VAL A 8 -27.35 15.41 -3.58
CA VAL A 8 -27.10 15.90 -4.93
C VAL A 8 -25.62 15.77 -5.30
N LEU A 9 -24.73 15.99 -4.33
CA LEU A 9 -23.29 15.76 -4.52
C LEU A 9 -23.00 14.28 -4.77
N GLU A 10 -23.65 13.38 -4.04
CA GLU A 10 -23.51 11.95 -4.26
C GLU A 10 -24.02 11.54 -5.65
N ASP A 11 -25.18 12.06 -6.07
CA ASP A 11 -25.69 11.78 -7.42
C ASP A 11 -24.78 12.31 -8.52
N LEU A 12 -24.14 13.46 -8.31
CA LEU A 12 -23.13 14.00 -9.24
C LEU A 12 -21.87 13.13 -9.29
N ARG A 13 -21.35 12.70 -8.13
CA ARG A 13 -20.18 11.79 -8.04
C ARG A 13 -20.41 10.43 -8.68
N HIS A 14 -21.65 9.96 -8.73
CA HIS A 14 -22.02 8.70 -9.38
C HIS A 14 -22.57 8.89 -10.80
N GLY A 15 -22.58 10.11 -11.33
CA GLY A 15 -23.11 10.41 -12.67
C GLY A 15 -24.62 10.19 -12.83
N ARG A 16 -25.38 10.06 -11.73
CA ARG A 16 -26.84 9.85 -11.71
C ARG A 16 -27.64 11.15 -11.69
N ALA A 17 -26.99 12.28 -11.47
CA ALA A 17 -27.64 13.58 -11.43
C ALA A 17 -28.34 13.92 -12.76
N THR A 18 -29.33 14.81 -12.70
CA THR A 18 -30.03 15.29 -13.90
C THR A 18 -29.06 16.01 -14.85
N ARG A 19 -29.39 16.00 -16.15
CA ARG A 19 -28.63 16.70 -17.19
C ARG A 19 -28.39 18.18 -16.86
N GLU A 20 -29.40 18.85 -16.31
CA GLU A 20 -29.30 20.24 -15.87
C GLU A 20 -28.24 20.45 -14.80
N ARG A 21 -28.22 19.59 -13.76
CA ARG A 21 -27.23 19.65 -12.68
C ARG A 21 -25.82 19.37 -13.18
N LYS A 22 -25.65 18.38 -14.05
CA LYS A 22 -24.37 18.06 -14.70
C LYS A 22 -23.85 19.27 -15.48
N MET A 23 -24.71 19.89 -16.29
CA MET A 23 -24.37 21.09 -17.05
C MET A 23 -24.00 22.28 -16.16
N ALA A 24 -24.69 22.48 -15.03
CA ALA A 24 -24.35 23.52 -14.06
C ALA A 24 -22.94 23.35 -13.48
N VAL A 25 -22.45 22.11 -13.31
CA VAL A 25 -21.06 21.87 -12.91
C VAL A 25 -20.09 22.28 -14.02
N CYS A 26 -20.36 21.85 -15.26
CA CYS A 26 -19.50 22.18 -16.41
C CYS A 26 -19.37 23.70 -16.63
N THR A 27 -20.46 24.45 -16.51
CA THR A 27 -20.45 25.92 -16.68
C THR A 27 -19.98 26.70 -15.45
N GLY A 28 -19.76 26.03 -14.32
CA GLY A 28 -19.36 26.69 -13.06
C GLY A 28 -20.51 27.35 -12.30
N GLY A 29 -21.76 27.11 -12.71
CA GLY A 29 -22.95 27.58 -11.99
C GLY A 29 -23.24 26.80 -10.70
N ALA A 30 -22.61 25.64 -10.49
CA ALA A 30 -22.71 24.88 -9.25
C ALA A 30 -21.73 25.40 -8.18
N HIS A 31 -22.23 25.66 -6.97
CA HIS A 31 -21.41 26.02 -5.81
C HIS A 31 -20.74 24.79 -5.21
N LEU A 32 -19.49 24.55 -5.62
CA LEU A 32 -18.68 23.40 -5.22
C LEU A 32 -17.32 23.86 -4.70
N SER A 33 -16.75 23.10 -3.76
CA SER A 33 -15.32 23.28 -3.44
C SER A 33 -14.46 22.93 -4.66
N PRO A 34 -13.25 23.50 -4.81
CA PRO A 34 -12.39 23.22 -5.98
C PRO A 34 -12.15 21.72 -6.19
N ALA A 35 -11.91 20.97 -5.11
CA ALA A 35 -11.68 19.54 -5.18
C ALA A 35 -12.97 18.73 -5.48
N ASP A 36 -14.15 19.15 -4.99
CA ASP A 36 -15.41 18.49 -5.40
C ASP A 36 -15.70 18.74 -6.88
N ARG A 37 -15.44 19.96 -7.36
CA ARG A 37 -15.62 20.29 -8.77
C ARG A 37 -14.70 19.47 -9.66
N ALA A 38 -13.41 19.38 -9.31
CA ALA A 38 -12.44 18.56 -10.04
C ALA A 38 -12.85 17.09 -10.10
N GLU A 39 -13.29 16.53 -8.97
CA GLU A 39 -13.75 15.14 -8.86
C GLU A 39 -15.00 14.88 -9.72
N ILE A 40 -16.01 15.73 -9.64
CA ILE A 40 -17.24 15.59 -10.42
C ILE A 40 -16.96 15.79 -11.91
N LEU A 41 -16.14 16.76 -12.30
CA LEU A 41 -15.75 16.96 -13.70
C LEU A 41 -15.04 15.73 -14.28
N ALA A 42 -14.21 15.05 -13.50
CA ALA A 42 -13.56 13.80 -13.93
C ALA A 42 -14.57 12.68 -14.22
N VAL A 43 -15.68 12.61 -13.46
CA VAL A 43 -16.81 11.69 -13.72
C VAL A 43 -17.51 12.10 -15.01
N LEU A 44 -17.87 13.38 -15.12
CA LEU A 44 -18.64 13.90 -16.25
C LEU A 44 -17.84 13.82 -17.56
N ALA A 45 -16.51 13.87 -17.53
CA ALA A 45 -15.67 13.71 -18.72
C ALA A 45 -15.82 12.34 -19.41
N GLY A 46 -16.38 11.34 -18.72
CA GLY A 46 -16.75 10.03 -19.26
C GLY A 46 -18.25 9.75 -19.25
N ASP A 47 -19.09 10.79 -19.22
CA ASP A 47 -20.56 10.66 -19.22
C ASP A 47 -21.07 10.02 -20.53
N ALA A 48 -22.22 9.35 -20.45
CA ALA A 48 -22.88 8.76 -21.61
C ALA A 48 -23.48 9.83 -22.55
N ASP A 49 -23.85 11.01 -22.03
CA ASP A 49 -24.21 12.16 -22.87
C ASP A 49 -22.93 12.83 -23.38
N GLU A 50 -22.63 12.65 -24.66
CA GLU A 50 -21.44 13.19 -25.33
C GLU A 50 -21.30 14.71 -25.18
N MET A 51 -22.41 15.45 -25.12
CA MET A 51 -22.38 16.89 -24.91
C MET A 51 -21.91 17.23 -23.50
N ILE A 52 -22.34 16.48 -22.49
CA ILE A 52 -21.87 16.68 -21.11
C ILE A 52 -20.39 16.32 -21.02
N ALA A 53 -19.97 15.21 -21.63
CA ALA A 53 -18.59 14.76 -21.63
C ALA A 53 -17.65 15.78 -22.27
N SER A 54 -17.98 16.28 -23.46
CA SER A 54 -17.22 17.34 -24.13
C SER A 54 -17.14 18.60 -23.28
N ARG A 55 -18.25 19.06 -22.72
CA ARG A 55 -18.28 20.28 -21.88
C ARG A 55 -17.49 20.13 -20.58
N ALA A 56 -17.50 18.93 -19.99
CA ALA A 56 -16.70 18.65 -18.80
C ALA A 56 -15.20 18.67 -19.14
N GLN A 57 -14.80 18.08 -20.25
CA GLN A 57 -13.41 18.11 -20.71
C GLN A 57 -12.93 19.55 -20.95
N ASP A 58 -13.73 20.38 -21.61
CA ASP A 58 -13.43 21.81 -21.79
C ASP A 58 -13.28 22.54 -20.45
N ALA A 59 -14.19 22.29 -19.51
CA ALA A 59 -14.16 22.91 -18.19
C ALA A 59 -12.91 22.53 -17.39
N ILE A 60 -12.43 21.28 -17.52
CA ILE A 60 -11.22 20.79 -16.86
C ILE A 60 -9.98 21.58 -17.30
N LEU A 61 -9.89 22.03 -18.55
CA LEU A 61 -8.74 22.81 -19.03
C LEU A 61 -8.54 24.12 -18.25
N SER A 62 -9.62 24.68 -17.69
CA SER A 62 -9.59 25.89 -16.87
C SER A 62 -9.36 25.61 -15.38
N GLN A 63 -9.31 24.34 -14.95
CA GLN A 63 -9.20 23.99 -13.53
C GLN A 63 -7.75 24.02 -13.05
N PRO A 64 -7.50 24.63 -11.86
CA PRO A 64 -6.19 24.54 -11.23
C PRO A 64 -5.83 23.09 -10.95
N LEU A 65 -4.60 22.70 -11.28
CA LEU A 65 -4.08 21.35 -11.06
C LEU A 65 -4.17 20.94 -9.58
N GLU A 66 -3.96 21.91 -8.69
CA GLU A 66 -4.02 21.74 -7.24
C GLU A 66 -5.38 21.20 -6.80
N SER A 67 -6.46 21.53 -7.51
CA SER A 67 -7.81 21.02 -7.22
C SER A 67 -7.90 19.51 -7.41
N PHE A 68 -7.26 18.98 -8.47
CA PHE A 68 -7.19 17.54 -8.70
C PHE A 68 -6.28 16.85 -7.68
N VAL A 69 -5.14 17.44 -7.36
CA VAL A 69 -4.22 16.91 -6.33
C VAL A 69 -4.91 16.84 -4.97
N LEU A 70 -5.65 17.88 -4.58
CA LEU A 70 -6.44 17.89 -3.35
C LEU A 70 -7.55 16.83 -3.38
N ALA A 71 -8.25 16.66 -4.50
CA ALA A 71 -9.29 15.64 -4.65
C ALA A 71 -8.70 14.22 -4.53
N LEU A 72 -7.58 13.96 -5.21
CA LEU A 72 -6.89 12.66 -5.21
C LEU A 72 -6.39 12.24 -3.83
N LYS A 73 -6.10 13.19 -2.92
CA LYS A 73 -5.66 12.89 -1.55
C LYS A 73 -6.79 12.57 -0.58
N ARG A 74 -8.05 12.75 -0.98
CA ARG A 74 -9.20 12.49 -0.10
C ARG A 74 -9.42 11.01 0.10
N GLU A 75 -9.74 10.61 1.33
CA GLU A 75 -10.06 9.21 1.65
C GLU A 75 -11.19 8.66 0.77
N GLN A 76 -12.21 9.47 0.49
CA GLN A 76 -13.37 9.10 -0.32
C GLN A 76 -13.24 9.44 -1.81
N ALA A 77 -12.02 9.59 -2.33
CA ALA A 77 -11.79 9.81 -3.76
C ALA A 77 -12.33 8.63 -4.58
N ILE A 78 -13.05 8.94 -5.65
CA ILE A 78 -13.79 7.96 -6.45
C ILE A 78 -12.93 7.37 -7.60
N PRO A 79 -13.18 6.11 -8.03
CA PRO A 79 -12.43 5.47 -9.11
C PRO A 79 -12.36 6.26 -10.44
N PRO A 80 -13.43 6.94 -10.91
CA PRO A 80 -13.36 7.75 -12.13
C PRO A 80 -12.31 8.86 -12.05
N LEU A 81 -12.07 9.45 -10.88
CA LEU A 81 -11.03 10.46 -10.69
C LEU A 81 -9.63 9.87 -10.89
N PHE A 82 -9.35 8.70 -10.32
CA PHE A 82 -8.06 8.01 -10.51
C PHE A 82 -7.84 7.61 -11.96
N SER A 83 -8.87 7.06 -12.61
CA SER A 83 -8.83 6.72 -14.04
C SER A 83 -8.54 7.95 -14.91
N TYR A 84 -9.24 9.06 -14.66
CA TYR A 84 -9.04 10.29 -15.40
C TYR A 84 -7.63 10.86 -15.19
N ALA A 85 -7.16 10.91 -13.94
CA ALA A 85 -5.84 11.41 -13.59
C ALA A 85 -4.73 10.56 -14.24
N ALA A 86 -4.84 9.23 -14.19
CA ALA A 86 -3.87 8.31 -14.78
C ALA A 86 -3.75 8.45 -16.30
N ARG A 87 -4.84 8.80 -16.99
CA ARG A 87 -4.88 8.91 -18.46
C ARG A 87 -4.50 10.30 -18.96
N ASN A 88 -4.91 11.35 -18.27
CA ASN A 88 -4.86 12.72 -18.80
C ASN A 88 -3.91 13.64 -18.03
N LEU A 89 -3.56 13.30 -16.79
CA LEU A 89 -2.80 14.17 -15.89
C LEU A 89 -1.51 13.51 -15.36
N ALA A 90 -1.11 12.35 -15.87
CA ALA A 90 0.02 11.59 -15.35
C ALA A 90 1.38 12.32 -15.53
N ASP A 91 1.50 13.18 -16.54
CA ASP A 91 2.67 14.04 -16.78
C ASP A 91 2.73 15.24 -15.83
N LYS A 92 1.64 15.55 -15.12
CA LYS A 92 1.52 16.75 -14.30
C LYS A 92 2.17 16.55 -12.92
N PRO A 93 2.89 17.56 -12.42
CA PRO A 93 3.62 17.44 -11.16
C PRO A 93 2.67 17.18 -9.98
N GLY A 94 3.04 16.24 -9.11
CA GLY A 94 2.32 15.94 -7.88
C GLY A 94 1.06 15.07 -8.04
N VAL A 95 0.58 14.82 -9.27
CA VAL A 95 -0.61 13.99 -9.51
C VAL A 95 -0.34 12.53 -9.18
N CYS A 96 0.69 11.93 -9.78
CA CYS A 96 1.02 10.52 -9.57
C CYS A 96 1.39 10.23 -8.10
N ASP A 97 2.13 11.14 -7.47
CA ASP A 97 2.48 11.02 -6.05
C ASP A 97 1.23 11.13 -5.14
N ALA A 98 0.26 11.99 -5.48
CA ALA A 98 -1.01 12.07 -4.76
C ALA A 98 -1.84 10.79 -4.89
N MET A 99 -1.83 10.13 -6.06
CA MET A 99 -2.46 8.82 -6.25
C MET A 99 -1.82 7.75 -5.36
N VAL A 100 -0.49 7.73 -5.27
CA VAL A 100 0.24 6.77 -4.41
C VAL A 100 -0.08 7.01 -2.92
N GLN A 101 -0.08 8.27 -2.48
CA GLN A 101 -0.37 8.65 -1.09
C GLN A 101 -1.79 8.27 -0.64
N ASN A 102 -2.73 8.13 -1.58
CA ASN A 102 -4.08 7.70 -1.25
C ASN A 102 -4.17 6.18 -1.20
N LYS A 103 -4.38 5.61 -0.01
CA LYS A 103 -4.53 4.16 0.23
C LYS A 103 -5.70 3.51 -0.49
N ASN A 104 -6.71 4.29 -0.86
CA ASN A 104 -7.89 3.79 -1.58
C ASN A 104 -7.72 3.80 -3.11
N CYS A 105 -6.62 4.34 -3.66
CA CYS A 105 -6.31 4.26 -5.10
C CYS A 105 -6.03 2.82 -5.56
N PRO A 106 -6.86 2.19 -6.39
CA PRO A 106 -6.57 0.83 -6.87
C PRO A 106 -5.24 0.74 -7.64
N ALA A 107 -4.54 -0.39 -7.48
CA ALA A 107 -3.23 -0.62 -8.10
C ALA A 107 -3.29 -0.55 -9.64
N GLU A 108 -4.43 -0.90 -10.25
CA GLU A 108 -4.67 -0.82 -11.70
C GLU A 108 -4.42 0.58 -12.28
N TYR A 109 -4.74 1.65 -11.54
CA TYR A 109 -4.50 3.03 -11.98
C TYR A 109 -3.06 3.48 -11.74
N LEU A 110 -2.33 2.78 -10.86
CA LEU A 110 -0.91 3.07 -10.59
C LEU A 110 0.02 2.49 -11.66
N VAL A 111 -0.32 1.32 -12.23
CA VAL A 111 0.49 0.64 -13.26
C VAL A 111 0.93 1.56 -14.42
N PRO A 112 0.02 2.30 -15.10
CA PRO A 112 0.43 3.13 -16.23
C PRO A 112 1.25 4.36 -15.82
N VAL A 113 1.10 4.82 -14.58
CA VAL A 113 1.72 6.05 -14.08
C VAL A 113 3.05 5.83 -13.36
N VAL A 114 3.48 4.59 -13.14
CA VAL A 114 4.77 4.28 -12.46
C VAL A 114 5.94 5.05 -13.07
N ARG A 115 6.00 5.15 -14.40
CA ARG A 115 7.05 5.86 -15.14
C ARG A 115 7.13 7.37 -14.84
N HIS A 116 6.07 7.94 -14.29
CA HIS A 116 5.94 9.36 -13.96
C HIS A 116 6.08 9.65 -12.46
N LEU A 117 6.21 8.61 -11.63
CA LEU A 117 6.40 8.79 -10.20
C LEU A 117 7.74 9.45 -9.89
N SER A 118 7.73 10.35 -8.92
CA SER A 118 8.97 10.88 -8.37
C SER A 118 9.73 9.78 -7.63
N THR A 119 11.01 9.99 -7.34
CA THR A 119 11.78 9.08 -6.48
C THR A 119 11.09 8.88 -5.13
N LEU A 120 10.52 9.94 -4.55
CA LEU A 120 9.75 9.84 -3.29
C LEU A 120 8.46 9.03 -3.47
N GLY A 121 7.76 9.20 -4.58
CA GLY A 121 6.57 8.41 -4.91
C GLY A 121 6.89 6.92 -5.06
N ILE A 122 8.02 6.59 -5.69
CA ILE A 122 8.49 5.19 -5.81
C ILE A 122 8.85 4.62 -4.43
N GLN A 123 9.55 5.38 -3.57
CA GLN A 123 9.86 4.91 -2.21
C GLN A 123 8.60 4.71 -1.37
N ALA A 124 7.66 5.67 -1.41
CA ALA A 124 6.37 5.54 -0.72
C ALA A 124 5.59 4.30 -1.20
N LEU A 125 5.63 4.01 -2.50
CA LEU A 125 4.99 2.81 -3.03
C LEU A 125 5.70 1.52 -2.58
N MET A 126 7.04 1.51 -2.53
CA MET A 126 7.84 0.40 -1.99
C MET A 126 7.58 0.11 -0.51
N GLU A 127 7.15 1.11 0.26
CA GLU A 127 6.76 0.95 1.66
C GLU A 127 5.39 0.26 1.80
N GLU A 128 4.50 0.43 0.82
CA GLU A 128 3.16 -0.15 0.77
C GLU A 128 3.18 -1.58 0.16
N LEU A 129 3.83 -2.50 0.87
CA LEU A 129 4.04 -3.90 0.44
C LEU A 129 2.71 -4.65 0.15
N ASP A 130 1.63 -4.29 0.84
CA ASP A 130 0.30 -4.84 0.59
C ASP A 130 -0.13 -4.66 -0.87
N ARG A 131 -0.05 -3.42 -1.38
CA ARG A 131 -0.46 -3.10 -2.75
C ARG A 131 0.39 -3.81 -3.81
N ILE A 132 1.69 -3.91 -3.56
CA ILE A 132 2.63 -4.54 -4.48
C ILE A 132 2.42 -6.06 -4.50
N SER A 133 2.17 -6.68 -3.34
CA SER A 133 1.96 -8.12 -3.25
C SER A 133 0.61 -8.57 -3.83
N GLU A 134 -0.41 -7.70 -3.80
CA GLU A 134 -1.70 -7.95 -4.44
C GLU A 134 -1.68 -7.77 -5.97
N SER A 135 -0.75 -6.98 -6.52
CA SER A 135 -0.71 -6.64 -7.94
C SER A 135 0.62 -7.02 -8.60
N PRO A 136 0.70 -8.19 -9.26
CA PRO A 136 1.88 -8.58 -10.05
C PRO A 136 2.20 -7.58 -11.17
N ALA A 137 1.19 -6.98 -11.78
CA ALA A 137 1.37 -5.97 -12.82
C ALA A 137 2.06 -4.71 -12.29
N LEU A 138 1.72 -4.28 -11.06
CA LEU A 138 2.35 -3.14 -10.42
C LEU A 138 3.81 -3.44 -10.06
N ALA A 139 4.10 -4.62 -9.52
CA ALA A 139 5.46 -5.05 -9.24
C ALA A 139 6.32 -5.11 -10.51
N ALA A 140 5.79 -5.68 -11.60
CA ALA A 140 6.46 -5.72 -12.89
C ALA A 140 6.74 -4.32 -13.44
N ALA A 141 5.78 -3.38 -13.35
CA ALA A 141 6.00 -2.00 -13.76
C ALA A 141 7.12 -1.32 -12.93
N LEU A 142 7.16 -1.57 -11.62
CA LEU A 142 8.19 -1.02 -10.74
C LEU A 142 9.58 -1.56 -11.05
N GLU A 143 9.72 -2.83 -11.39
CA GLU A 143 11.02 -3.45 -11.72
C GLU A 143 11.76 -2.73 -12.87
N HIS A 144 11.01 -2.17 -13.83
CA HIS A 144 11.54 -1.42 -14.97
C HIS A 144 11.92 0.03 -14.61
N SER A 145 11.61 0.49 -13.40
CA SER A 145 11.96 1.84 -12.94
C SER A 145 13.46 1.96 -12.68
N SER A 146 14.05 3.09 -13.09
CA SER A 146 15.47 3.39 -12.86
C SER A 146 15.78 3.81 -11.43
N SER A 147 14.79 4.25 -10.67
CA SER A 147 14.94 4.77 -9.30
C SER A 147 15.07 3.69 -8.22
N LEU A 148 14.92 2.40 -8.56
CA LEU A 148 15.03 1.29 -7.62
C LEU A 148 16.46 0.74 -7.54
N THR A 149 16.89 0.41 -6.33
CA THR A 149 18.18 -0.29 -6.12
C THR A 149 18.11 -1.75 -6.59
N VAL A 150 19.27 -2.38 -6.73
CA VAL A 150 19.37 -3.80 -7.11
C VAL A 150 18.65 -4.68 -6.08
N GLU A 151 18.79 -4.36 -4.79
CA GLU A 151 18.12 -5.06 -3.71
C GLU A 151 16.61 -4.89 -3.81
N GLN A 152 16.10 -3.67 -4.06
CA GLN A 152 14.67 -3.42 -4.24
C GLN A 152 14.09 -4.23 -5.41
N LYS A 153 14.81 -4.31 -6.54
CA LYS A 153 14.39 -5.15 -7.68
C LYS A 153 14.41 -6.64 -7.34
N SER A 154 15.40 -7.11 -6.57
CA SER A 154 15.43 -8.48 -6.06
C SER A 154 14.21 -8.80 -5.19
N HIS A 155 13.84 -7.89 -4.28
CA HIS A 155 12.66 -8.07 -3.43
C HIS A 155 11.36 -8.21 -4.25
N LEU A 156 11.20 -7.41 -5.31
CA LEU A 156 10.02 -7.52 -6.19
C LEU A 156 9.96 -8.87 -6.91
N ARG A 157 11.10 -9.37 -7.37
CA ARG A 157 11.22 -10.69 -8.01
C ARG A 157 10.96 -11.83 -7.03
N GLU A 158 11.45 -11.73 -5.80
CA GLU A 158 11.21 -12.74 -4.77
C GLU A 158 9.73 -12.81 -4.37
N LEU A 159 9.06 -11.66 -4.32
CA LEU A 159 7.65 -11.57 -3.96
C LEU A 159 6.73 -12.30 -4.95
N HIS A 160 7.01 -12.16 -6.24
CA HIS A 160 6.22 -12.73 -7.35
C HIS A 160 6.91 -13.91 -8.05
N GLY A 161 8.05 -14.36 -7.53
CA GLY A 161 8.83 -15.48 -8.04
C GLY A 161 8.23 -16.84 -7.69
N PRO A 162 8.78 -17.93 -8.24
CA PRO A 162 8.39 -19.28 -7.83
C PRO A 162 8.62 -19.44 -6.33
N GLY A 163 7.61 -19.96 -5.62
CA GLY A 163 7.61 -20.00 -4.16
C GLY A 163 8.80 -20.78 -3.61
N ASN A 164 9.55 -20.14 -2.70
CA ASN A 164 10.61 -20.86 -1.99
C ASN A 164 10.00 -21.87 -1.02
N PRO A 165 10.53 -23.11 -0.94
CA PRO A 165 10.12 -24.08 0.07
C PRO A 165 10.29 -23.47 1.47
N ILE A 166 9.28 -23.69 2.32
CA ILE A 166 9.35 -23.26 3.70
C ILE A 166 10.29 -24.20 4.45
N ASP A 167 11.14 -23.67 5.33
CA ASP A 167 11.90 -24.50 6.26
C ASP A 167 10.92 -25.10 7.28
N GLU A 168 10.48 -26.31 6.98
CA GLU A 168 9.44 -27.01 7.72
C GLU A 168 9.85 -27.30 9.16
N ALA A 169 11.15 -27.45 9.45
CA ALA A 169 11.66 -27.65 10.80
C ALA A 169 11.60 -26.35 11.62
N ALA A 170 12.07 -25.24 11.06
CA ALA A 170 11.97 -23.93 11.71
C ALA A 170 10.51 -23.49 11.89
N LEU A 171 9.65 -23.81 10.93
CA LEU A 171 8.22 -23.51 10.99
C LEU A 171 7.48 -24.38 12.02
N ALA A 172 7.83 -25.67 12.12
CA ALA A 172 7.24 -26.57 13.11
C ALA A 172 7.58 -26.13 14.54
N GLU A 173 8.83 -25.73 14.81
CA GLU A 173 9.22 -25.16 16.10
C GLU A 173 8.45 -23.84 16.39
N ALA A 174 8.29 -23.00 15.35
CA ALA A 174 7.57 -21.74 15.45
C ALA A 174 6.10 -21.93 15.85
N ALA A 175 5.41 -22.83 15.17
CA ALA A 175 4.03 -23.17 15.46
C ALA A 175 3.88 -23.94 16.78
N ALA A 176 4.85 -24.81 17.12
CA ALA A 176 4.91 -25.48 18.41
C ALA A 176 4.83 -24.49 19.58
N ALA A 177 5.59 -23.39 19.48
CA ALA A 177 5.60 -22.32 20.47
C ALA A 177 4.36 -21.41 20.40
N ALA A 178 3.76 -21.21 19.22
CA ALA A 178 2.66 -20.27 18.98
C ALA A 178 1.30 -20.77 19.47
N GLU A 179 0.90 -21.98 19.09
CA GLU A 179 -0.47 -22.45 19.28
C GLU A 179 -0.47 -23.74 20.12
N PRO A 180 -0.74 -23.73 21.44
CA PRO A 180 -0.63 -24.93 22.29
C PRO A 180 -1.47 -26.14 21.82
N ASP A 181 -2.51 -25.90 21.03
CA ASP A 181 -3.37 -26.90 20.42
C ASP A 181 -2.72 -27.53 19.17
N VAL A 182 -2.39 -28.82 19.24
CA VAL A 182 -1.72 -29.58 18.17
C VAL A 182 -2.52 -29.59 16.87
N SER A 183 -3.85 -29.64 16.96
CA SER A 183 -4.73 -29.68 15.78
C SER A 183 -4.70 -28.35 15.04
N ARG A 184 -4.78 -27.23 15.77
CA ARG A 184 -4.69 -25.89 15.17
C ARG A 184 -3.31 -25.61 14.59
N ARG A 185 -2.23 -26.00 15.27
CA ARG A 185 -0.85 -25.93 14.72
C ARG A 185 -0.72 -26.59 13.36
N GLN A 186 -1.15 -27.85 13.26
CA GLN A 186 -1.02 -28.62 12.02
C GLN A 186 -1.81 -27.95 10.88
N THR A 187 -3.03 -27.46 11.15
CA THR A 187 -3.82 -26.77 10.12
C THR A 187 -3.18 -25.47 9.63
N LEU A 188 -2.56 -24.68 10.52
CA LEU A 188 -1.87 -23.44 10.15
C LEU A 188 -0.61 -23.72 9.33
N LEU A 189 0.23 -24.67 9.77
CA LEU A 189 1.43 -25.08 9.04
C LEU A 189 1.11 -25.63 7.65
N GLN A 190 0.13 -26.54 7.57
CA GLN A 190 -0.32 -27.13 6.30
C GLN A 190 -0.86 -26.06 5.35
N ARG A 191 -1.54 -25.03 5.89
CA ARG A 191 -2.04 -23.92 5.10
C ARG A 191 -0.90 -23.06 4.57
N LEU A 192 0.06 -22.70 5.43
CA LEU A 192 1.22 -21.91 5.04
C LEU A 192 2.06 -22.61 3.96
N ALA A 193 2.28 -23.92 4.09
CA ALA A 193 3.05 -24.72 3.13
C ALA A 193 2.48 -24.69 1.70
N LYS A 194 1.18 -24.42 1.54
CA LYS A 194 0.51 -24.33 0.23
C LYS A 194 0.49 -22.91 -0.35
N MET A 195 0.93 -21.91 0.42
CA MET A 195 0.86 -20.51 0.00
C MET A 195 2.07 -20.10 -0.85
N THR A 196 1.83 -19.25 -1.85
CA THR A 196 2.91 -18.52 -2.54
C THR A 196 3.57 -17.50 -1.61
N VAL A 197 4.70 -16.91 -2.02
CA VAL A 197 5.36 -15.84 -1.24
C VAL A 197 4.41 -14.65 -1.07
N ALA A 198 3.78 -14.17 -2.14
CA ALA A 198 2.78 -13.11 -2.09
C ALA A 198 1.61 -13.43 -1.14
N GLN A 199 1.12 -14.68 -1.14
CA GLN A 199 0.06 -15.10 -0.22
C GLN A 199 0.53 -15.12 1.24
N ARG A 200 1.77 -15.55 1.51
CA ARG A 200 2.36 -15.49 2.86
C ARG A 200 2.58 -14.05 3.33
N VAL A 201 3.02 -13.15 2.44
CA VAL A 201 3.13 -11.71 2.72
C VAL A 201 1.76 -11.14 3.12
N GLN A 202 0.72 -11.44 2.33
CA GLN A 202 -0.65 -11.04 2.65
C GLN A 202 -1.13 -11.62 4.00
N PHE A 203 -0.82 -12.88 4.27
CA PHE A 203 -1.18 -13.52 5.53
C PHE A 203 -0.39 -12.96 6.73
N ALA A 204 0.87 -12.52 6.53
CA ALA A 204 1.67 -11.84 7.55
C ALA A 204 1.05 -10.48 7.95
N ILE A 205 0.54 -9.73 6.98
CA ILE A 205 0.02 -8.38 7.20
C ILE A 205 -1.42 -8.41 7.75
N LYS A 206 -2.28 -9.27 7.18
CA LYS A 206 -3.73 -9.32 7.51
C LYS A 206 -4.09 -10.40 8.54
N GLY A 207 -3.19 -11.36 8.79
CA GLY A 207 -3.42 -12.48 9.69
C GLY A 207 -3.48 -12.10 11.18
N GLY A 208 -3.71 -13.12 12.01
CA GLY A 208 -3.68 -13.01 13.46
C GLY A 208 -2.26 -13.05 14.05
N SER A 209 -2.16 -12.97 15.37
CA SER A 209 -0.86 -13.02 16.07
C SER A 209 -0.11 -14.33 15.81
N ASP A 210 -0.82 -15.47 15.72
CA ASP A 210 -0.20 -16.79 15.44
C ASP A 210 0.45 -16.84 14.06
N ALA A 211 -0.16 -16.18 13.07
CA ALA A 211 0.40 -16.06 11.74
C ALA A 211 1.72 -15.28 11.78
N ARG A 212 1.75 -14.12 12.43
CA ARG A 212 2.96 -13.29 12.57
C ARG A 212 4.06 -13.99 13.35
N ARG A 213 3.73 -14.62 14.46
CA ARG A 213 4.68 -15.38 15.28
C ARG A 213 5.27 -16.57 14.51
N THR A 214 4.51 -17.15 13.58
CA THR A 214 5.01 -18.22 12.72
C THR A 214 5.87 -17.67 11.57
N LEU A 215 5.38 -16.65 10.87
CA LEU A 215 5.98 -16.09 9.65
C LEU A 215 7.20 -15.18 9.90
N ILE A 216 7.43 -14.71 11.13
CA ILE A 216 8.66 -13.93 11.43
C ILE A 216 9.94 -14.76 11.23
N ARG A 217 9.83 -16.09 11.25
CA ARG A 217 10.92 -17.06 11.00
C ARG A 217 10.88 -17.65 9.58
N ASP A 218 10.06 -17.10 8.69
CA ASP A 218 9.93 -17.59 7.32
C ASP A 218 11.29 -17.57 6.59
N THR A 219 11.55 -18.53 5.69
CA THR A 219 12.81 -18.53 4.92
C THR A 219 12.94 -17.34 3.97
N ASN A 220 11.81 -16.77 3.55
CA ASN A 220 11.77 -15.63 2.65
C ASN A 220 11.77 -14.31 3.43
N LYS A 221 12.76 -13.47 3.16
CA LYS A 221 12.95 -12.17 3.83
C LYS A 221 11.82 -11.18 3.57
N VAL A 222 11.20 -11.22 2.40
CA VAL A 222 10.04 -10.36 2.08
C VAL A 222 8.86 -10.70 2.99
N VAL A 223 8.65 -11.98 3.29
CA VAL A 223 7.63 -12.44 4.26
C VAL A 223 7.99 -12.00 5.68
N GLN A 224 9.24 -12.18 6.11
CA GLN A 224 9.69 -11.72 7.44
C GLN A 224 9.49 -10.20 7.60
N ARG A 225 9.82 -9.41 6.57
CA ARG A 225 9.63 -7.95 6.55
C ARG A 225 8.15 -7.57 6.60
N ALA A 226 7.29 -8.30 5.89
CA ALA A 226 5.84 -8.07 5.91
C ALA A 226 5.25 -8.20 7.32
N VAL A 227 5.78 -9.12 8.16
CA VAL A 227 5.36 -9.24 9.56
C VAL A 227 5.62 -7.94 10.35
N LEU A 228 6.78 -7.30 10.13
CA LEU A 228 7.14 -6.05 10.81
C LEU A 228 6.33 -4.84 10.31
N GLN A 229 5.74 -4.92 9.12
CA GLN A 229 4.89 -3.88 8.53
C GLN A 229 3.41 -4.02 8.86
N SER A 230 3.01 -5.13 9.50
CA SER A 230 1.61 -5.36 9.87
C SER A 230 1.06 -4.21 10.74
N PRO A 231 -0.08 -3.59 10.37
CA PRO A 231 -0.69 -2.54 11.19
C PRO A 231 -1.27 -3.08 12.51
N ARG A 232 -1.39 -4.41 12.64
CA ARG A 232 -1.84 -5.12 13.85
C ARG A 232 -0.70 -5.60 14.73
N LEU A 233 0.54 -5.22 14.41
CA LEU A 233 1.71 -5.59 15.19
C LEU A 233 1.71 -4.84 16.53
N THR A 234 1.92 -5.57 17.62
CA THR A 234 1.92 -5.02 18.98
C THR A 234 3.33 -4.89 19.55
N ASP A 235 3.53 -3.98 20.51
CA ASP A 235 4.83 -3.81 21.18
C ASP A 235 5.30 -5.10 21.86
N GLN A 236 4.38 -5.88 22.44
CA GLN A 236 4.67 -7.17 23.07
C GLN A 236 5.20 -8.21 22.06
N GLU A 237 4.63 -8.24 20.85
CA GLU A 237 5.16 -9.10 19.78
C GLU A 237 6.58 -8.67 19.37
N VAL A 238 6.83 -7.36 19.28
CA VAL A 238 8.15 -6.83 18.94
C VAL A 238 9.19 -7.13 20.01
N GLU A 239 8.83 -7.01 21.30
CA GLU A 239 9.70 -7.41 22.42
C GLU A 239 10.10 -8.89 22.31
N ALA A 240 9.14 -9.75 22.00
CA ALA A 240 9.38 -11.17 21.81
C ALA A 240 10.31 -11.39 20.61
N PHE A 241 10.06 -10.76 19.47
CA PHE A 241 10.91 -10.88 18.27
C PHE A 241 12.35 -10.40 18.53
N ALA A 242 12.53 -9.28 19.22
CA ALA A 242 13.86 -8.75 19.57
C ALA A 242 14.70 -9.72 20.40
N SER A 243 14.08 -10.59 21.20
CA SER A 243 14.76 -11.61 22.00
C SER A 243 15.10 -12.91 21.24
N MET A 244 14.60 -13.08 20.00
CA MET A 244 14.77 -14.32 19.24
C MET A 244 16.14 -14.37 18.55
N SER A 245 16.97 -15.36 18.91
CA SER A 245 18.27 -15.63 18.26
C SER A 245 18.15 -16.39 16.93
N SER A 246 16.95 -16.86 16.59
CA SER A 246 16.65 -17.53 15.32
C SER A 246 16.35 -16.56 14.17
N LEU A 247 16.13 -15.28 14.46
CA LEU A 247 15.89 -14.27 13.42
C LEU A 247 17.19 -13.86 12.73
N THR A 248 17.05 -13.39 11.49
CA THR A 248 18.17 -12.88 10.70
C THR A 248 18.58 -11.49 11.17
N ASP A 249 19.86 -11.15 11.05
CA ASP A 249 20.40 -9.84 11.43
C ASP A 249 19.69 -8.68 10.71
N GLU A 250 19.21 -8.91 9.49
CA GLU A 250 18.44 -7.92 8.75
C GLU A 250 17.14 -7.55 9.47
N ILE A 251 16.39 -8.54 9.97
CA ILE A 251 15.15 -8.33 10.71
C ILE A 251 15.42 -7.64 12.05
N LEU A 252 16.45 -8.06 12.77
CA LEU A 252 16.84 -7.40 14.04
C LEU A 252 17.25 -5.94 13.80
N ARG A 253 18.01 -5.67 12.74
CA ARG A 253 18.36 -4.29 12.33
C ARG A 253 17.13 -3.46 11.94
N LEU A 254 16.14 -4.05 11.28
CA LEU A 254 14.88 -3.35 10.96
C LEU A 254 14.12 -2.99 12.25
N ILE A 255 14.09 -3.88 13.23
CA ILE A 255 13.51 -3.59 14.55
C ILE A 255 14.29 -2.46 15.23
N ALA A 256 15.61 -2.54 15.25
CA ALA A 256 16.50 -1.53 15.85
C ALA A 256 16.39 -0.15 15.17
N GLY A 257 16.22 -0.12 13.85
CA GLY A 257 16.10 1.11 13.07
C GLY A 257 14.78 1.84 13.29
N ASN A 258 13.72 1.13 13.65
CA ASN A 258 12.38 1.71 13.81
C ASN A 258 12.31 2.63 15.04
N ARG A 259 11.95 3.90 14.81
CA ARG A 259 11.86 4.92 15.86
C ARG A 259 10.78 4.63 16.89
N ASN A 260 9.70 3.95 16.52
CA ASN A 260 8.63 3.59 17.44
C ASN A 260 9.09 2.49 18.40
N PHE A 261 9.74 1.45 17.88
CA PHE A 261 10.23 0.33 18.69
C PHE A 261 11.37 0.74 19.63
N ARG A 262 12.25 1.66 19.21
CA ARG A 262 13.34 2.18 20.05
C ARG A 262 12.89 2.93 21.30
N LYS A 263 11.64 3.41 21.35
CA LYS A 263 11.10 4.03 22.57
C LYS A 263 10.84 3.00 23.67
N ASN A 264 10.69 1.73 23.31
CA ASN A 264 10.49 0.65 24.25
C ASN A 264 11.85 0.15 24.74
N TYR A 265 12.13 0.40 26.03
CA TYR A 265 13.37 0.01 26.68
C TYR A 265 13.60 -1.51 26.64
N THR A 266 12.54 -2.32 26.76
CA THR A 266 12.63 -3.78 26.70
C THR A 266 13.12 -4.24 25.33
N VAL A 267 12.62 -3.64 24.25
CA VAL A 267 13.08 -3.95 22.88
C VAL A 267 14.57 -3.63 22.74
N VAL A 268 15.00 -2.44 23.15
CA VAL A 268 16.41 -2.02 23.07
C VAL A 268 17.31 -2.95 23.89
N ARG A 269 16.91 -3.27 25.12
CA ARG A 269 17.63 -4.20 25.99
C ARG A 269 17.72 -5.60 25.36
N ASN A 270 16.64 -6.11 24.77
CA ASN A 270 16.63 -7.43 24.16
C ASN A 270 17.57 -7.49 22.95
N LEU A 271 17.56 -6.46 22.09
CA LEU A 271 18.48 -6.35 20.96
C LEU A 271 19.95 -6.33 21.41
N ILE A 272 20.29 -5.51 22.41
CA ILE A 272 21.64 -5.41 23.00
C ILE A 272 22.10 -6.70 23.69
N ASN A 273 21.21 -7.65 23.96
CA ASN A 273 21.60 -8.95 24.53
C ASN A 273 21.43 -10.09 23.52
N ASN A 274 21.00 -9.80 22.30
CA ASN A 274 20.76 -10.81 21.29
C ASN A 274 22.08 -11.15 20.58
N PRO A 275 22.55 -12.41 20.63
CA PRO A 275 23.83 -12.80 20.05
C PRO A 275 23.93 -12.56 18.53
N ARG A 276 22.79 -12.48 17.83
CA ARG A 276 22.72 -12.18 16.39
C ARG A 276 22.94 -10.70 16.07
N ASP A 277 22.55 -9.79 16.96
CA ASP A 277 22.63 -8.34 16.70
C ASP A 277 24.08 -7.82 16.83
N HIS A 278 24.90 -8.47 17.67
CA HIS A 278 26.30 -8.08 17.91
C HIS A 278 27.28 -8.41 16.79
N ALA A 279 26.89 -9.20 15.79
CA ALA A 279 27.84 -9.68 14.79
C ALA A 279 28.41 -8.57 13.88
N HIS A 280 27.79 -7.38 13.81
CA HIS A 280 28.23 -6.28 12.93
C HIS A 280 27.89 -4.86 13.44
N ALA A 281 28.01 -4.58 14.75
CA ALA A 281 27.94 -3.18 15.20
C ALA A 281 29.07 -2.38 14.53
N PRO A 282 28.80 -1.25 13.85
CA PRO A 282 29.86 -0.39 13.35
C PRO A 282 30.66 0.09 14.56
N HIS A 283 31.95 -0.21 14.57
CA HIS A 283 32.86 0.46 15.49
C HIS A 283 32.67 1.97 15.34
N ALA A 284 32.41 2.62 16.48
CA ALA A 284 32.33 4.07 16.61
C ALA A 284 33.60 4.75 16.07
#